data_AF-A0A0P7YZW9-F1
#
_entry.id   AF-A0A0P7YZW9-F1
#
_cell.length_a   1.000
_cell.length_b   1.000
_cell.length_c   1.000
_cell.angle_alpha   90.00
_cell.angle_beta   90.00
_cell.angle_gamma   90.00
#
_symmetry.space_group_name_H-M   'P 1'
#
loop_
_entity.id
_entity.type
_entity.pdbx_description
1 polymer ?
#
loop_
_entity_poly.entity_id
_entity_poly.type
_entity_poly.pdbx_seq_one_letter_code
_entity_poly.pdbx_strand_id
1 'polypeptide(L)'
;MFRQCVTCAMKKTVPSVVILLLAAVGAALFFTNPTEEDYAEYLSQTVADEVQSSLCQPEGFSEWLGRVGEALSSACQGILAGGESLSQAEVEDLIVENTQYNNRIFLSTYVTESPFGNYRAIGFLNRFVLQPQPAQTEE
;
A
#
# COMPACT_ATOMS: atom_id res chain seq x y z
N MET A 1 -28.26 -33.24 -54.55
CA MET A 1 -27.56 -32.05 -55.06
C MET A 1 -27.71 -30.92 -54.05
N PHE A 2 -26.57 -30.31 -53.71
CA PHE A 2 -26.33 -29.01 -53.03
C PHE A 2 -27.12 -28.66 -51.74
N ARG A 3 -26.54 -28.70 -50.53
CA ARG A 3 -25.47 -27.90 -49.86
C ARG A 3 -25.88 -26.45 -49.50
N GLN A 4 -25.63 -26.15 -48.22
CA GLN A 4 -25.24 -24.88 -47.57
C GLN A 4 -26.31 -23.88 -47.05
N CYS A 5 -26.48 -23.94 -45.72
CA CYS A 5 -26.31 -22.88 -44.72
C CYS A 5 -26.75 -21.45 -45.02
N VAL A 6 -27.67 -20.93 -44.19
CA VAL A 6 -27.51 -19.59 -43.61
C VAL A 6 -27.88 -19.64 -42.14
N THR A 7 -26.98 -20.18 -41.31
CA THR A 7 -26.88 -19.68 -39.93
C THR A 7 -26.52 -18.21 -40.04
N CYS A 8 -27.48 -17.32 -39.78
CA CYS A 8 -27.20 -15.90 -39.56
C CYS A 8 -26.21 -15.80 -38.40
N ALA A 9 -24.93 -15.70 -38.72
CA ALA A 9 -23.91 -15.32 -37.77
C ALA A 9 -24.24 -13.88 -37.35
N MET A 10 -24.91 -13.75 -36.20
CA MET A 10 -25.12 -12.47 -35.55
C MET A 10 -23.72 -11.95 -35.17
N LYS A 11 -23.10 -11.17 -36.06
CA LYS A 11 -21.90 -10.40 -35.72
C LYS A 11 -22.32 -9.47 -34.59
N LYS A 12 -21.99 -9.82 -33.35
CA LYS A 12 -22.07 -8.90 -32.21
C LYS A 12 -21.06 -7.79 -32.48
N THR A 13 -21.47 -6.77 -33.23
CA THR A 13 -20.73 -5.51 -33.31
C THR A 13 -20.84 -4.88 -31.94
N VAL A 14 -19.82 -5.08 -31.09
CA VAL A 14 -19.68 -4.26 -29.89
C VAL A 14 -19.58 -2.82 -30.38
N PRO A 15 -20.53 -1.94 -30.01
CA PRO A 15 -20.52 -0.58 -30.52
C PRO A 15 -19.22 0.10 -30.06
N SER A 16 -18.55 0.83 -30.95
CA SER A 16 -17.26 1.49 -30.66
C SER A 16 -17.33 2.37 -29.41
N VAL A 17 -18.52 2.91 -29.09
CA VAL A 17 -18.80 3.67 -27.87
C VAL A 17 -18.56 2.83 -26.59
N VAL A 18 -18.98 1.56 -26.56
CA VAL A 18 -18.77 0.68 -25.40
C VAL A 18 -17.28 0.40 -25.20
N ILE A 19 -16.53 0.22 -26.28
CA ILE A 19 -15.08 0.02 -26.21
C ILE A 19 -14.40 1.28 -25.66
N LEU A 20 -14.79 2.47 -26.14
CA LEU A 20 -14.27 3.74 -25.65
C LEU A 20 -14.58 3.96 -24.16
N LEU A 21 -15.80 3.64 -23.72
CA LEU A 21 -16.18 3.75 -22.32
C LEU A 21 -15.37 2.78 -21.45
N LEU A 22 -15.19 1.53 -21.88
CA LEU A 22 -14.37 0.55 -21.15
C LEU A 22 -12.90 0.98 -21.10
N ALA A 23 -12.36 1.54 -22.18
CA ALA A 23 -11.01 2.08 -22.21
C ALA A 23 -10.85 3.26 -21.25
N ALA A 24 -11.82 4.18 -21.20
CA ALA A 24 -11.81 5.30 -20.28
C ALA A 24 -11.88 4.85 -18.82
N VAL A 25 -12.74 3.87 -18.49
CA VAL A 25 -12.83 3.29 -17.15
C VAL A 25 -11.52 2.58 -16.77
N GLY A 26 -10.97 1.77 -17.68
CA GLY A 26 -9.69 1.08 -17.44
C GLY A 26 -8.53 2.06 -17.21
N ALA A 27 -8.46 3.14 -18.01
CA ALA A 27 -7.47 4.20 -17.82
C ALA A 27 -7.66 4.91 -16.47
N ALA A 28 -8.90 5.27 -16.11
CA ALA A 28 -9.19 5.90 -14.83
C ALA A 28 -8.75 5.02 -13.66
N LEU A 29 -9.10 3.72 -13.68
CA LEU A 29 -8.69 2.77 -12.64
C LEU A 29 -7.17 2.61 -12.56
N PHE A 30 -6.47 2.63 -13.69
CA PHE A 30 -5.00 2.55 -13.72
C PHE A 30 -4.34 3.80 -13.12
N PHE A 31 -4.77 5.00 -13.54
CA PHE A 31 -4.19 6.27 -13.07
C PHE A 31 -4.57 6.64 -11.63
N THR A 32 -5.67 6.09 -11.12
CA THR A 32 -6.11 6.33 -9.74
C THR A 32 -5.80 5.13 -8.85
N ASN A 33 -5.01 4.16 -9.31
CA ASN A 33 -4.52 3.12 -8.42
C ASN A 33 -3.36 3.72 -7.60
N PRO A 34 -3.48 3.82 -6.26
CA PRO A 34 -2.46 4.47 -5.45
C PRO A 34 -1.11 3.75 -5.53
N THR A 35 -0.04 4.51 -5.32
CA THR A 35 1.34 4.03 -5.26
C THR A 35 1.71 3.56 -3.86
N GLU A 36 2.96 3.13 -3.67
CA GLU A 36 3.55 2.86 -2.36
C GLU A 36 3.79 4.14 -1.56
N GLU A 37 4.20 5.22 -2.23
CA GLU A 37 4.40 6.54 -1.63
C GLU A 37 3.07 7.13 -1.12
N ASP A 38 2.00 7.05 -1.91
CA ASP A 38 0.66 7.50 -1.50
C ASP A 38 0.19 6.76 -0.23
N TYR A 39 0.56 5.48 -0.12
CA TYR A 39 0.23 4.66 1.03
C TYR A 39 1.08 5.01 2.25
N ALA A 40 2.37 5.29 2.06
CA ALA A 40 3.26 5.73 3.13
C ALA A 40 2.79 7.05 3.74
N GLU A 41 2.41 8.03 2.91
CA GLU A 41 1.80 9.29 3.36
C GLU A 41 0.49 9.05 4.12
N TYR A 42 -0.39 8.19 3.60
CA TYR A 42 -1.65 7.86 4.29
C TYR A 42 -1.41 7.20 5.66
N LEU A 43 -0.52 6.20 5.70
CA LEU A 43 -0.28 5.43 6.91
C LEU A 43 0.47 6.27 7.94
N SER A 44 1.46 7.08 7.53
CA SER A 44 2.22 7.97 8.42
C SER A 44 1.28 8.92 9.17
N GLN A 45 0.30 9.51 8.47
CA GLN A 45 -0.72 10.37 9.06
C GLN A 45 -1.70 9.61 9.98
N THR A 46 -1.98 8.34 9.66
CA THR A 46 -2.90 7.51 10.45
C THR A 46 -2.26 7.06 11.77
N VAL A 47 -0.94 6.85 11.80
CA VAL A 47 -0.21 6.32 12.97
C VAL A 47 0.66 7.37 13.65
N ALA A 48 0.64 8.63 13.19
CA ALA A 48 1.49 9.73 13.64
C ALA A 48 1.51 9.89 15.18
N ASP A 49 0.36 9.73 15.83
CA ASP A 49 0.23 9.87 17.28
C ASP A 49 0.84 8.70 18.07
N GLU A 50 1.00 7.53 17.44
CA GLU A 50 1.45 6.27 18.06
C GLU A 50 2.96 6.06 17.94
N VAL A 51 3.59 6.84 17.05
CA VAL A 51 5.01 6.76 16.66
C VAL A 51 5.97 7.18 17.77
N GLN A 52 5.64 8.23 18.52
CA GLN A 52 6.65 8.93 19.32
C GLN A 52 7.09 8.15 20.56
N SER A 53 6.18 7.42 21.23
CA SER A 53 6.48 6.78 22.52
C SER A 53 6.93 5.32 22.41
N SER A 54 6.69 4.66 21.29
CA SER A 54 6.88 3.21 21.11
C SER A 54 8.26 2.85 20.53
N LEU A 55 8.81 3.70 19.64
CA LEU A 55 10.01 3.37 18.86
C LEU A 55 11.34 3.54 19.57
N CYS A 56 11.43 4.52 20.46
CA CYS A 56 12.67 4.87 21.12
C CYS A 56 12.84 4.12 22.46
N GLN A 57 11.96 3.16 22.77
CA GLN A 57 12.10 2.33 23.96
C GLN A 57 13.09 1.19 23.71
N PRO A 58 13.90 0.79 24.71
CA PRO A 58 15.00 -0.17 24.52
C PRO A 58 14.57 -1.50 23.90
N GLU A 59 13.40 -2.00 24.30
CA GLU A 59 12.87 -3.30 23.86
C GLU A 59 12.46 -3.26 22.39
N GLY A 60 11.55 -2.34 22.00
CA GLY A 60 11.10 -2.18 20.62
C GLY A 60 12.19 -1.70 19.66
N PHE A 61 13.09 -0.83 20.12
CA PHE A 61 14.23 -0.32 19.35
C PHE A 61 15.21 -1.44 18.96
N SER A 62 15.53 -2.34 19.91
CA SER A 62 16.51 -3.40 19.69
C SER A 62 16.02 -4.51 18.75
N GLU A 63 14.75 -4.90 18.87
CA GLU A 63 14.13 -5.95 18.03
C GLU A 63 14.02 -5.48 16.57
N TRP A 64 13.68 -4.21 16.37
CA TRP A 64 13.45 -3.67 15.05
C TRP A 64 14.74 -3.30 14.31
N LEU A 65 15.78 -2.82 15.00
CA LEU A 65 17.13 -2.63 14.41
C LEU A 65 17.68 -3.92 13.78
N GLY A 66 17.30 -5.09 14.31
CA GLY A 66 17.66 -6.39 13.74
C GLY A 66 16.90 -6.75 12.46
N ARG A 67 15.72 -6.17 12.22
CA ARG A 67 14.88 -6.42 11.04
C ARG A 67 15.03 -5.35 9.96
N VAL A 68 15.35 -4.11 10.32
CA VAL A 68 15.18 -2.95 9.43
C VAL A 68 16.14 -1.77 9.71
N GLY A 69 17.36 -2.06 10.18
CA GLY A 69 18.27 -1.04 10.72
C GLY A 69 18.77 0.10 9.80
N GLU A 70 19.77 0.82 10.33
CA GLU A 70 20.37 2.09 9.87
C GLU A 70 19.49 3.34 9.95
N ALA A 71 18.39 3.47 9.21
CA ALA A 71 17.58 4.70 9.18
C ALA A 71 17.03 5.06 10.57
N LEU A 72 16.47 4.08 11.26
CA LEU A 72 15.90 4.25 12.61
C LEU A 72 16.97 4.46 13.69
N SER A 73 18.18 3.92 13.49
CA SER A 73 19.31 4.12 14.40
C SER A 73 19.72 5.59 14.45
N SER A 74 19.88 6.20 13.26
CA SER A 74 20.23 7.61 13.12
C SER A 74 19.17 8.52 13.74
N ALA A 75 17.90 8.25 13.41
CA ALA A 75 16.81 9.10 13.83
C ALA A 75 16.57 9.02 15.36
N CYS A 76 16.59 7.83 15.96
CA CYS A 76 16.46 7.68 17.42
C CYS A 76 17.66 8.26 18.18
N GLN A 77 18.88 8.18 17.63
CA GLN A 77 20.05 8.84 18.24
C GLN A 77 19.88 10.37 18.28
N GLY A 78 19.30 10.97 17.24
CA GLY A 78 18.96 12.40 17.22
C GLY A 78 17.90 12.77 18.26
N ILE A 79 16.83 11.97 18.36
CA ILE A 79 15.77 12.13 19.38
C ILE A 79 16.33 12.06 20.80
N LEU A 80 17.14 11.05 21.10
CA LEU A 80 17.74 10.86 22.43
C LEU A 80 18.77 11.95 22.78
N ALA A 81 19.46 12.49 21.77
CA ALA A 81 20.48 13.53 21.97
C ALA A 81 19.89 14.96 22.03
N GLY A 82 18.77 15.22 21.35
CA GLY A 82 18.20 16.56 21.15
C GLY A 82 16.78 16.78 21.65
N GLY A 83 16.07 15.72 22.06
CA GLY A 83 14.64 15.79 22.42
C GLY A 83 13.71 15.98 21.21
N GLU A 84 14.21 15.75 19.99
CA GLU A 84 13.45 15.84 18.75
C GLU A 84 12.47 14.67 18.61
N SER A 85 11.52 14.75 17.68
CA SER A 85 10.66 13.63 17.27
C SER A 85 11.06 13.19 15.86
N LEU A 86 10.70 11.97 15.44
CA LEU A 86 10.81 11.62 14.02
C LEU A 86 9.99 12.63 13.20
N SER A 87 10.58 13.16 12.14
CA SER A 87 9.85 13.95 11.16
C SER A 87 8.89 13.04 10.39
N GLN A 88 7.83 13.63 9.83
CA GLN A 88 6.87 12.90 9.00
C GLN A 88 7.56 12.18 7.83
N ALA A 89 8.55 12.84 7.20
CA ALA A 89 9.30 12.25 6.08
C ALA A 89 10.07 10.98 6.51
N GLU A 90 10.68 10.98 7.71
CA GLU A 90 11.37 9.79 8.23
C GLU A 90 10.40 8.65 8.54
N VAL A 91 9.17 8.95 8.98
CA VAL A 91 8.13 7.94 9.19
C VAL A 91 7.65 7.36 7.86
N GLU A 92 7.49 8.20 6.84
CA GLU A 92 7.10 7.78 5.49
C GLU A 92 8.17 6.88 4.86
N ASP A 93 9.45 7.28 4.93
CA ASP A 93 10.58 6.47 4.46
C ASP A 93 10.58 5.10 5.15
N LEU A 94 10.33 5.07 6.46
CA LEU A 94 10.22 3.83 7.21
C LEU A 94 9.09 2.94 6.69
N ILE A 95 7.93 3.52 6.41
CA ILE A 95 6.80 2.76 5.90
C ILE A 95 7.12 2.20 4.52
N VAL A 96 7.74 2.99 3.63
CA VAL A 96 8.16 2.53 2.30
C VAL A 96 9.15 1.38 2.40
N GLU A 97 10.22 1.52 3.20
CA GLU A 97 11.25 0.48 3.36
C GLU A 97 10.70 -0.86 3.87
N ASN A 98 9.58 -0.82 4.58
CA ASN A 98 8.96 -1.98 5.22
C ASN A 98 7.68 -2.46 4.58
N THR A 99 7.30 -1.86 3.45
CA THR A 99 6.08 -2.23 2.75
C THR A 99 6.39 -3.20 1.63
N GLN A 100 5.69 -4.33 1.64
CA GLN A 100 5.56 -5.16 0.46
C GLN A 100 4.41 -4.64 -0.39
N TYR A 101 4.75 -3.91 -1.44
CA TYR A 101 3.81 -3.40 -2.43
C TYR A 101 3.57 -4.38 -3.58
N ASN A 102 2.30 -4.62 -3.91
CA ASN A 102 1.92 -5.43 -5.08
C ASN A 102 0.81 -4.74 -5.87
N ASN A 103 1.16 -4.21 -7.04
CA ASN A 103 0.25 -3.56 -7.97
C ASN A 103 -0.45 -4.59 -8.88
N ARG A 104 -1.78 -4.64 -8.83
CA ARG A 104 -2.63 -5.52 -9.66
C ARG A 104 -3.49 -4.73 -10.65
N ILE A 105 -2.92 -3.68 -11.24
CA ILE A 105 -3.46 -2.79 -12.30
C ILE A 105 -4.60 -1.89 -11.82
N PHE A 106 -5.64 -2.46 -11.20
CA PHE A 106 -6.83 -1.72 -10.75
C PHE A 106 -6.96 -1.64 -9.23
N LEU A 107 -6.10 -2.36 -8.53
CA LEU A 107 -5.98 -2.37 -7.08
C LEU A 107 -4.55 -2.70 -6.72
N SER A 108 -4.16 -2.29 -5.53
CA SER A 108 -2.86 -2.56 -4.94
C SER A 108 -3.04 -3.17 -3.57
N THR A 109 -2.10 -4.01 -3.16
CA THR A 109 -2.04 -4.51 -1.78
C THR A 109 -0.74 -4.09 -1.14
N TYR A 110 -0.83 -3.75 0.14
CA TYR A 110 0.27 -3.28 0.96
C TYR A 110 0.33 -4.14 2.21
N VAL A 111 1.52 -4.61 2.55
CA VAL A 111 1.79 -5.29 3.81
C VAL A 111 3.01 -4.61 4.41
N THR A 112 2.79 -3.88 5.51
CA THR A 112 3.82 -3.11 6.18
C THR A 112 4.15 -3.75 7.51
N GLU A 113 5.42 -4.06 7.71
CA GLU A 113 5.93 -4.50 9.00
C GLU A 113 6.65 -3.33 9.66
N SER A 114 5.91 -2.50 10.37
CA SER A 114 6.47 -1.32 11.04
C SER A 114 6.50 -1.52 12.55
N PRO A 115 7.31 -0.73 13.26
CA PRO A 115 7.32 -0.79 14.70
C PRO A 115 6.10 -0.09 15.36
N PHE A 116 5.22 0.52 14.54
CA PHE A 116 3.88 0.98 14.94
C PHE A 116 2.83 -0.13 14.88
N GLY A 117 3.20 -1.32 14.38
CA GLY A 117 2.30 -2.43 14.11
C GLY A 117 2.41 -2.94 12.69
N ASN A 118 1.76 -4.09 12.46
CA ASN A 118 1.67 -4.66 11.12
C ASN A 118 0.42 -4.11 10.41
N TYR A 119 0.59 -3.50 9.25
CA TYR A 119 -0.54 -2.94 8.52
C TYR A 119 -0.75 -3.73 7.25
N ARG A 120 -2.00 -4.04 6.96
CA ARG A 120 -2.41 -4.58 5.67
C ARG A 120 -3.45 -3.67 5.08
N ALA A 121 -3.22 -3.21 3.86
CA ALA A 121 -4.17 -2.36 3.16
C ALA A 121 -4.46 -2.86 1.76
N ILE A 122 -5.65 -2.51 1.27
CA ILE A 122 -5.99 -2.55 -0.15
C ILE A 122 -6.11 -1.10 -0.61
N GLY A 123 -5.37 -0.76 -1.66
CA GLY A 123 -5.48 0.51 -2.36
C GLY A 123 -6.31 0.37 -3.63
N PHE A 124 -7.21 1.32 -3.86
CA PHE A 124 -7.96 1.46 -5.11
C PHE A 124 -8.54 2.87 -5.20
N LEU A 125 -8.62 3.46 -6.39
CA LEU A 125 -9.25 4.78 -6.61
C LEU A 125 -8.76 5.89 -5.64
N ASN A 126 -7.46 5.98 -5.39
CA ASN A 126 -6.82 6.90 -4.43
C ASN A 126 -7.39 6.78 -3.00
N ARG A 127 -7.81 5.57 -2.62
CA ARG A 127 -8.32 5.23 -1.29
C ARG A 127 -7.60 4.00 -0.76
N PHE A 128 -7.51 3.94 0.56
CA PHE A 128 -6.96 2.82 1.30
C PHE A 128 -8.01 2.24 2.24
N VAL A 129 -8.05 0.92 2.32
CA VAL A 129 -8.85 0.19 3.30
C VAL A 129 -7.92 -0.67 4.12
N LEU A 130 -7.75 -0.31 5.39
CA LEU A 130 -7.05 -1.14 6.36
C LEU A 130 -7.84 -2.42 6.63
N GLN A 131 -7.14 -3.54 6.57
CA GLN A 131 -7.68 -4.86 6.87
C GLN A 131 -7.38 -5.20 8.32
N PRO A 132 -8.33 -5.81 9.06
CA PRO A 132 -8.03 -6.39 10.35
C PRO A 132 -6.88 -7.40 10.19
N GLN A 133 -5.84 -7.28 10.99
CA GLN A 133 -4.84 -8.35 11.06
C GLN A 133 -5.52 -9.61 11.61
N PRO A 134 -5.32 -10.81 11.02
CA PRO A 134 -5.60 -12.02 11.76
C PRO A 134 -4.72 -12.00 13.02
N ALA A 135 -5.33 -12.21 14.19
CA ALA A 135 -4.59 -12.35 15.43
C ALA A 135 -3.47 -13.37 15.21
N GLN A 136 -2.24 -12.98 15.58
CA GLN A 136 -1.07 -13.85 15.61
C GLN A 136 -1.50 -15.16 16.30
N THR A 137 -1.71 -16.22 15.52
CA THR A 137 -1.87 -17.55 16.11
C THR A 137 -0.44 -18.01 16.33
N GLU A 138 0.04 -17.79 17.56
CA GLU A 138 1.25 -18.44 18.05
C GLU A 138 1.06 -19.96 17.90
N GLU A 139 1.79 -20.57 16.97
CA GLU A 139 2.00 -22.03 16.93
C GLU A 139 3.35 -22.38 17.55
#